data_AF-A0A5P2WFV9-F1
#
_entry.id   AF-A0A5P2WFV9-F1
#
_cell.length_a   1.000
_cell.length_b   1.000
_cell.length_c   1.000
_cell.angle_alpha   90.00
_cell.angle_beta   90.00
_cell.angle_gamma   90.00
#
_symmetry.space_group_name_H-M   'P 1'
#
loop_
_entity.id
_entity.type
_entity.pdbx_description
1 polymer ?
#
loop_
_entity_poly.entity_id
_entity_poly.type
_entity_poly.pdbx_seq_one_letter_code
_entity_poly.pdbx_strand_id
1 'polypeptide(L)'
;MCGRTRSGNSRATPKPGRSLADLFPHVAAIWHPTLNGEVTPADVNPGSNKDRWWLCPRCRRAFLSTPHNRKRAALLCRSCSLS
;
A
#
# COMPACT_ATOMS: atom_id res chain seq x y z
N MET A 1 -17.33 -29.75 -12.18
CA MET A 1 -17.85 -28.38 -11.96
C MET A 1 -17.02 -27.73 -10.86
N CYS A 2 -16.38 -26.59 -11.13
CA CYS A 2 -15.58 -25.85 -10.16
C CYS A 2 -16.49 -24.85 -9.43
N GLY A 3 -16.48 -24.87 -8.09
CA GLY A 3 -17.27 -23.93 -7.27
C GLY A 3 -16.74 -23.84 -5.85
N ARG A 4 -15.50 -23.37 -5.68
CA ARG A 4 -14.92 -23.11 -4.36
C ARG A 4 -15.66 -21.91 -3.74
N THR A 5 -16.42 -22.17 -2.68
CA THR A 5 -17.22 -21.17 -1.98
C THR A 5 -16.38 -20.31 -1.04
N ARG A 6 -16.46 -19.00 -1.28
CA ARG A 6 -16.45 -17.85 -0.35
C ARG A 6 -15.41 -17.87 0.78
N SER A 7 -14.26 -17.23 0.49
CA SER A 7 -13.26 -16.79 1.45
C SER A 7 -13.88 -15.97 2.58
N GLY A 8 -13.63 -16.42 3.80
CA GLY A 8 -14.02 -15.75 5.03
C GLY A 8 -13.49 -14.32 5.08
N ASN A 9 -14.36 -13.43 5.54
CA ASN A 9 -14.08 -12.07 5.93
C ASN A 9 -13.19 -12.06 7.18
N SER A 10 -11.89 -12.27 7.01
CA SER A 10 -10.91 -12.06 8.08
C SER A 10 -10.44 -10.61 7.99
N ARG A 11 -10.66 -9.80 9.03
CA ARG A 11 -9.96 -8.53 9.23
C ARG A 11 -8.47 -8.82 9.10
N ALA A 12 -7.93 -8.51 7.93
CA ALA A 12 -6.56 -8.84 7.56
C ALA A 12 -5.61 -7.83 8.20
N THR A 13 -5.56 -7.79 9.54
CA THR A 13 -4.43 -7.18 10.22
C THR A 13 -3.22 -8.09 9.99
N PRO A 14 -2.13 -7.60 9.37
CA PRO A 14 -0.90 -8.35 9.24
C PRO A 14 -0.36 -8.70 10.63
N LYS A 15 0.30 -9.86 10.75
CA LYS A 15 1.04 -10.20 11.96
C LYS A 15 2.10 -9.11 12.24
N PRO A 16 2.29 -8.69 13.50
CA PRO A 16 3.29 -7.66 13.84
C PRO A 16 4.69 -8.06 13.32
N GLY A 17 5.40 -7.10 12.71
CA GLY A 17 6.75 -7.30 12.15
C GLY A 17 6.81 -7.75 10.67
N ARG A 18 5.66 -7.89 9.99
CA ARG A 18 5.61 -8.16 8.54
C ARG A 18 4.77 -7.13 7.78
N SER A 19 4.55 -5.98 8.39
CA SER A 19 3.75 -4.91 7.81
C SER A 19 4.57 -4.08 6.83
N LEU A 20 3.89 -3.27 6.02
CA LEU A 20 4.52 -2.39 5.06
C LEU A 20 5.44 -1.39 5.77
N ALA A 21 5.04 -0.87 6.94
CA ALA A 21 5.87 -0.01 7.78
C ALA A 21 7.19 -0.66 8.20
N ASP A 22 7.14 -1.91 8.64
CA ASP A 22 8.32 -2.64 9.15
C ASP A 22 9.28 -3.01 8.01
N LEU A 23 8.75 -3.55 6.91
CA LEU A 23 9.56 -4.09 5.82
C LEU A 23 10.01 -3.02 4.82
N PHE A 24 9.21 -1.96 4.64
CA PHE A 24 9.46 -0.92 3.65
C PHE A 24 9.18 0.48 4.25
N PRO A 25 10.00 0.94 5.21
CA PRO A 25 9.79 2.24 5.88
C PRO A 25 9.81 3.42 4.89
N HIS A 26 10.59 3.31 3.82
CA HIS A 26 10.65 4.30 2.73
C HIS A 26 9.34 4.38 1.93
N VAL A 27 8.62 3.26 1.77
CA VAL A 27 7.29 3.23 1.14
C VAL A 27 6.23 3.74 2.11
N ALA A 28 6.34 3.45 3.40
CA ALA A 28 5.46 4.00 4.43
C ALA A 28 5.59 5.53 4.57
N ALA A 29 6.77 6.11 4.33
CA ALA A 29 7.00 7.55 4.38
C ALA A 29 6.19 8.36 3.36
N ILE A 30 5.80 7.73 2.24
CA ILE A 30 4.97 8.35 1.20
C ILE A 30 3.50 7.94 1.31
N TRP A 31 3.08 7.36 2.45
CA TRP A 31 1.69 7.03 2.69
C TRP A 31 0.85 8.31 2.80
N HIS A 32 -0.38 8.29 2.27
CA HIS A 32 -1.26 9.44 2.40
C HIS A 32 -1.90 9.47 3.81
N PRO A 33 -1.75 10.56 4.59
CA PRO A 33 -2.20 10.59 5.99
C PRO A 33 -3.72 10.66 6.16
N THR A 34 -4.44 11.33 5.25
CA THR A 34 -5.90 11.53 5.41
C THR A 34 -6.77 10.61 4.55
N LEU A 35 -6.40 10.34 3.30
CA LEU A 35 -7.22 9.57 2.36
C LEU A 35 -7.37 8.07 2.69
N ASN A 36 -6.48 7.50 3.52
CA ASN A 36 -6.59 6.10 3.92
C ASN A 36 -7.42 5.90 5.20
N GLY A 37 -7.97 6.98 5.77
CA GLY A 37 -8.77 6.94 7.00
C GLY A 37 -7.97 6.34 8.15
N GLU A 38 -8.52 5.30 8.78
CA GLU A 38 -7.91 4.60 9.92
C GLU A 38 -6.83 3.58 9.51
N VAL A 39 -6.61 3.34 8.21
CA VAL A 39 -5.65 2.34 7.75
C VAL A 39 -4.24 2.92 7.74
N THR A 40 -3.36 2.36 8.56
CA THR A 40 -1.94 2.74 8.60
C THR A 40 -1.08 1.80 7.75
N PRO A 41 0.15 2.20 7.38
CA PRO A 41 1.12 1.29 6.79
C PRO A 41 1.47 0.08 7.68
N ALA A 42 1.26 0.20 8.99
CA ALA A 42 1.45 -0.90 9.93
C ALA A 42 0.32 -1.94 9.84
N ASP A 43 -0.85 -1.58 9.31
CA ASP A 43 -1.99 -2.48 9.10
C ASP A 43 -2.03 -3.09 7.69
N VAL A 44 -1.03 -2.80 6.87
CA VAL A 44 -1.04 -3.16 5.45
C VAL A 44 0.07 -4.16 5.16
N ASN A 45 -0.32 -5.31 4.59
CA ASN A 45 0.64 -6.28 4.09
C ASN A 45 1.28 -5.74 2.79
N PRO A 46 2.62 -5.71 2.66
CA PRO A 46 3.28 -5.26 1.44
C PRO A 46 3.00 -6.16 0.23
N GLY A 47 2.49 -7.38 0.42
CA GLY A 47 2.00 -8.25 -0.66
C GLY A 47 0.56 -7.97 -1.08
N SER A 48 -0.13 -7.02 -0.46
CA SER A 48 -1.53 -6.71 -0.75
C SER A 48 -1.71 -6.11 -2.16
N ASN A 49 -2.68 -6.65 -2.90
CA ASN A 49 -3.13 -6.12 -4.18
C ASN A 49 -4.26 -5.09 -4.03
N LYS A 50 -4.54 -4.62 -2.80
CA LYS A 50 -5.53 -3.56 -2.57
C LYS A 50 -4.91 -2.19 -2.84
N ASP A 51 -5.59 -1.39 -3.65
CA ASP A 51 -5.18 -0.01 -3.89
C ASP A 51 -5.28 0.83 -2.62
N ARG A 52 -4.27 1.67 -2.45
CA ARG A 52 -4.12 2.60 -1.33
C ARG A 52 -3.68 3.96 -1.86
N TRP A 53 -3.93 4.99 -1.07
CA TRP A 53 -3.54 6.34 -1.40
C TRP A 53 -2.12 6.61 -0.95
N TRP A 54 -1.30 7.09 -1.88
CA TRP A 54 0.09 7.48 -1.67
C TRP A 54 0.27 8.94 -2.01
N LEU A 55 1.22 9.59 -1.38
CA LEU A 55 1.58 10.98 -1.57
C LEU A 55 2.96 11.09 -2.20
N CYS A 56 3.05 11.60 -3.42
CA CYS A 56 4.33 11.72 -4.11
C CYS A 56 5.25 12.71 -3.36
N PRO A 57 6.48 12.33 -2.96
CA PRO A 57 7.37 13.22 -2.23
C PRO A 57 7.86 14.39 -3.09
N ARG A 58 7.89 14.23 -4.42
CA ARG A 58 8.37 15.25 -5.38
C ARG A 58 7.32 16.30 -5.72
N CYS A 59 6.10 15.89 -6.04
CA CYS A 59 5.03 16.80 -6.50
C CYS A 59 3.87 16.94 -5.52
N ARG A 60 3.92 16.26 -4.36
CA ARG A 60 2.89 16.29 -3.31
C ARG A 60 1.48 15.94 -3.81
N ARG A 61 1.37 15.22 -4.92
CA ARG A 61 0.09 14.73 -5.46
C ARG A 61 -0.24 13.37 -4.88
N ALA A 62 -1.51 13.20 -4.54
CA ALA A 62 -2.07 11.92 -4.17
C ALA A 62 -2.22 11.03 -5.43
N PHE A 63 -1.90 9.74 -5.31
CA PHE A 63 -2.10 8.76 -6.38
C PHE A 63 -2.45 7.39 -5.80
N LEU A 64 -3.20 6.60 -6.57
CA LEU A 64 -3.59 5.23 -6.22
C LEU A 64 -2.55 4.23 -6.70
N SER A 65 -2.19 3.28 -5.85
CA SER A 65 -1.35 2.15 -6.22
C SER A 65 -1.47 1.01 -5.21
N THR A 66 -1.08 -0.20 -5.60
CA THR A 66 -1.01 -1.35 -4.69
C THR A 66 0.32 -1.37 -3.93
N PRO A 67 0.31 -1.68 -2.62
CA PRO A 67 1.54 -1.93 -1.85
C PRO A 67 2.47 -2.96 -2.51
N HIS A 68 1.88 -3.98 -3.14
CA HIS A 68 2.61 -5.02 -3.87
C HIS A 68 3.51 -4.47 -4.97
N ASN A 69 3.03 -3.51 -5.75
CA ASN A 69 3.82 -2.90 -6.81
C ASN A 69 4.82 -1.87 -6.22
N ARG A 70 4.38 -1.12 -5.22
CA ARG A 70 5.17 -0.03 -4.60
C ARG A 70 6.44 -0.49 -3.94
N LYS A 71 6.50 -1.70 -3.40
CA LYS A 71 7.72 -2.27 -2.81
C LYS A 71 8.87 -2.46 -3.81
N ARG A 72 8.58 -2.49 -5.11
CA ARG A 72 9.57 -2.65 -6.20
C ARG A 72 9.73 -1.39 -7.06
N ALA A 73 8.73 -0.52 -7.07
CA ALA A 73 8.70 0.68 -7.91
C ALA A 73 9.22 1.93 -7.18
N ALA A 74 9.72 2.91 -7.94
CA ALA A 74 10.20 4.19 -7.41
C ALA A 74 9.12 4.91 -6.57
N LEU A 75 9.51 5.61 -5.50
CA LEU A 75 8.60 6.32 -4.58
C LEU A 75 7.79 7.47 -5.22
N LEU A 76 8.00 7.72 -6.51
CA LEU A 76 7.39 8.77 -7.29
C LEU A 76 6.07 8.32 -7.96
N CYS A 77 5.20 9.28 -8.26
CA CYS A 77 4.05 9.03 -9.12
C CYS A 77 4.51 8.81 -10.57
N ARG A 78 3.63 8.22 -11.41
CA ARG A 78 3.94 7.91 -12.83
C ARG A 78 4.49 9.11 -13.60
N SER A 79 3.91 10.29 -13.39
CA SER A 79 4.36 11.52 -14.03
C SER A 79 5.78 11.91 -13.61
N CYS A 80 6.10 11.80 -12.31
CA CYS A 80 7.43 12.12 -11.80
C CYS A 80 8.48 11.03 -12.05
N SER A 81 8.07 9.79 -12.34
CA SER A 81 8.99 8.70 -12.70
C SER A 81 9.38 8.70 -14.19
N LEU A 82 8.64 9.43 -15.03
CA LEU A 82 8.88 9.55 -16.47
C LEU A 82 9.62 10.85 -16.83
N SER A 83 10.05 11.65 -15.85
CA SER A 83 10.78 12.92 -16.02
C SER A 83 12.10 12.94 -15.27
#